data_AF-A0A8C7Y8B4-F1
#
_entry.id   AF-A0A8C7Y8B4-F1
#
_cell.length_a   1.000
_cell.length_b   1.000
_cell.length_c   1.000
_cell.angle_alpha   90.00
_cell.angle_beta   90.00
_cell.angle_gamma   90.00
#
_symmetry.space_group_name_H-M   'P 1'
#
loop_
_entity.id
_entity.type
_entity.pdbx_description
1 polymer ?
#
loop_
_entity_poly.entity_id
_entity_poly.type
_entity_poly.pdbx_seq_one_letter_code
_entity_poly.pdbx_strand_id
1 'polypeptide(L)'
;MQMLFFCYLAYKIYKQKMEDLKNFLSENKEGVKKMMDMLETGANKAATIIGDFSPIFSVVSPLVQLVLNDVESTEAVFMREQFEKVGNHIEKVSEDINRINKEIRKKAVDNKLFSVEETITHQFRKYMEFLKDNSEYRKNAFLEHYKNSGGEEQIEELYKIVEGNYFHGEPLLKVILSYEESSRRPVEEYCNQLRCLFCMGIIALLGHAALIKSDKQEKLVKKWSETMRVVQEKMNTVITECIVSFPRHAKTDCQRLVRDQKEDLTNKQRADALIEMLKKKYDWVGWSVRVYKSGSSFFSIKKKCECPTGTSRFQVTTTDKKLKIWVSYSTSLKPLNKNLIQQFIQSQKKPTVENIAEYLFEKLPGDWMVHTVNSCKDLACSWSFTDECLYYEKRKNLHVWVHSF
;
A
#
# COMPACT_ATOMS: atom_id res chain seq x y z
N MET A 1 -6.51 -64.76 -13.42
CA MET A 1 -7.13 -64.23 -12.18
C MET A 1 -6.20 -63.25 -11.44
N GLN A 2 -4.93 -63.58 -11.18
CA GLN A 2 -3.95 -62.65 -10.56
C GLN A 2 -3.76 -61.32 -11.32
N MET A 3 -3.64 -61.34 -12.65
CA MET A 3 -3.45 -60.11 -13.45
C MET A 3 -4.62 -59.12 -13.31
N LEU A 4 -5.87 -59.62 -13.31
CA LEU A 4 -7.07 -58.80 -13.10
C LEU A 4 -7.11 -58.18 -11.69
N PHE A 5 -6.65 -58.92 -10.69
CA PHE A 5 -6.54 -58.43 -9.31
C PHE A 5 -5.52 -57.29 -9.19
N PHE A 6 -4.34 -57.42 -9.83
CA PHE A 6 -3.34 -56.35 -9.86
C PHE A 6 -3.83 -55.09 -10.60
N CYS A 7 -4.50 -55.25 -11.75
CA CYS A 7 -5.09 -54.11 -12.47
C CYS A 7 -6.17 -53.41 -11.63
N TYR A 8 -7.03 -54.16 -10.94
CA TYR A 8 -8.06 -53.61 -10.05
C TYR A 8 -7.44 -52.84 -8.86
N LEU A 9 -6.41 -53.41 -8.24
CA LEU A 9 -5.72 -52.75 -7.13
C LEU A 9 -5.01 -51.46 -7.58
N ALA A 10 -4.33 -51.49 -8.74
CA ALA A 10 -3.71 -50.32 -9.33
C ALA A 10 -4.74 -49.22 -9.65
N TYR A 11 -5.89 -49.60 -10.22
CA TYR A 11 -7.00 -48.67 -10.46
C TYR A 11 -7.54 -48.06 -9.16
N LYS A 12 -7.72 -48.86 -8.11
CA LYS A 12 -8.19 -48.38 -6.81
C LYS A 12 -7.20 -47.40 -6.17
N ILE A 13 -5.90 -47.70 -6.21
CA ILE A 13 -4.83 -46.82 -5.72
C ILE A 13 -4.81 -45.52 -6.51
N TYR A 14 -4.89 -45.60 -7.85
CA TYR A 14 -4.94 -44.43 -8.72
C TYR A 14 -6.15 -43.54 -8.40
N LYS A 15 -7.34 -44.13 -8.27
CA LYS A 15 -8.57 -43.40 -7.94
C LYS A 15 -8.48 -42.73 -6.57
N GLN A 16 -7.94 -43.43 -5.56
CA GLN A 16 -7.72 -42.84 -4.24
C GLN A 16 -6.77 -41.64 -4.32
N LYS A 17 -5.64 -41.78 -5.03
CA LYS A 17 -4.69 -40.67 -5.21
C LYS A 17 -5.34 -39.45 -5.86
N MET A 18 -6.18 -39.64 -6.88
CA MET A 18 -6.89 -38.52 -7.52
C MET A 18 -7.88 -37.85 -6.55
N GLU A 19 -8.57 -38.63 -5.73
CA GLU A 19 -9.47 -38.09 -4.70
C GLU A 19 -8.70 -37.30 -3.63
N ASP A 20 -7.54 -37.82 -3.19
CA ASP A 20 -6.67 -37.14 -2.22
C ASP A 20 -6.18 -35.79 -2.77
N LEU A 21 -5.83 -35.72 -4.06
CA LEU A 21 -5.47 -34.46 -4.71
C LEU A 21 -6.63 -33.48 -4.75
N LYS A 22 -7.84 -33.94 -5.11
CA LYS A 22 -9.05 -33.09 -5.13
C LYS A 22 -9.38 -32.56 -3.74
N ASN A 23 -9.32 -33.41 -2.72
CA ASN A 23 -9.54 -33.02 -1.32
C ASN A 23 -8.52 -31.98 -0.86
N PHE A 24 -7.23 -32.22 -1.09
CA PHE A 24 -6.18 -31.27 -0.72
C PHE A 24 -6.37 -29.90 -1.38
N LEU A 25 -6.67 -29.87 -2.68
CA LEU A 25 -6.95 -28.62 -3.38
C LEU A 25 -8.20 -27.93 -2.82
N SER A 26 -9.25 -28.70 -2.53
CA SER A 26 -10.50 -28.19 -1.96
C SER A 26 -10.29 -27.54 -0.59
N GLU A 27 -9.51 -28.18 0.29
CA GLU A 27 -9.15 -27.66 1.62
C GLU A 27 -8.38 -26.34 1.55
N ASN A 28 -7.58 -26.13 0.49
CA ASN A 28 -6.78 -24.93 0.29
C ASN A 28 -7.49 -23.82 -0.53
N LYS A 29 -8.70 -24.06 -1.06
CA LYS A 29 -9.43 -23.12 -1.93
C LYS A 29 -9.58 -21.73 -1.31
N GLU A 30 -10.00 -21.66 -0.04
CA GLU A 30 -10.24 -20.38 0.63
C GLU A 30 -8.94 -19.59 0.88
N GLY A 31 -7.87 -20.30 1.27
CA GLY A 31 -6.55 -19.69 1.46
C GLY A 31 -6.00 -19.09 0.16
N VAL A 32 -6.08 -19.85 -0.95
CA VAL A 32 -5.67 -19.38 -2.28
C VAL A 32 -6.52 -18.19 -2.71
N LYS A 33 -7.85 -18.31 -2.65
CA LYS A 33 -8.77 -17.23 -3.05
C LYS A 33 -8.50 -15.94 -2.29
N LYS A 34 -8.40 -16.00 -0.96
CA LYS A 34 -8.13 -14.83 -0.12
C LYS A 34 -6.84 -14.14 -0.54
N MET A 35 -5.78 -14.90 -0.81
CA MET A 35 -4.50 -14.32 -1.24
C MET A 35 -4.57 -13.74 -2.66
N MET A 36 -5.27 -14.39 -3.60
CA MET A 36 -5.44 -13.85 -4.95
C MET A 36 -6.30 -12.59 -4.97
N ASP A 37 -7.40 -12.56 -4.20
CA ASP A 37 -8.24 -11.36 -4.07
C ASP A 37 -7.45 -10.21 -3.42
N MET A 38 -6.50 -10.49 -2.52
CA MET A 38 -5.59 -9.48 -1.97
C MET A 38 -4.62 -8.93 -3.02
N LEU A 39 -4.02 -9.79 -3.85
CA LEU A 39 -3.11 -9.39 -4.93
C LEU A 39 -3.85 -8.56 -5.99
N GLU A 40 -5.07 -8.96 -6.36
CA GLU A 40 -5.92 -8.28 -7.34
C GLU A 40 -6.43 -6.91 -6.81
N THR A 41 -6.88 -6.84 -5.56
CA THR A 41 -7.42 -5.57 -5.01
C THR A 41 -6.34 -4.53 -4.67
N GLY A 42 -5.08 -4.96 -4.53
CA GLY A 42 -3.91 -4.10 -4.44
C GLY A 42 -3.90 -3.08 -3.30
N ALA A 43 -3.23 -1.94 -3.54
CA ALA A 43 -2.99 -0.84 -2.60
C ALA A 43 -4.25 -0.15 -2.04
N ASN A 44 -5.45 -0.49 -2.53
CA ASN A 44 -6.70 0.21 -2.20
C ASN A 44 -7.15 0.00 -0.75
N LYS A 45 -6.66 -1.05 -0.08
CA LYS A 45 -6.89 -1.27 1.35
C LYS A 45 -5.63 -0.84 2.07
N ALA A 46 -5.75 0.13 2.97
CA ALA A 46 -4.66 0.73 3.75
C ALA A 46 -3.90 -0.26 4.69
N ALA A 47 -4.06 -1.58 4.50
CA ALA A 47 -3.45 -2.62 5.28
C ALA A 47 -2.24 -3.18 4.53
N THR A 48 -1.09 -3.05 5.17
CA THR A 48 0.04 -3.96 5.05
C THR A 48 -0.45 -5.40 4.87
N ILE A 49 -0.12 -6.04 3.73
CA ILE A 49 -0.44 -7.46 3.53
C ILE A 49 0.41 -8.27 4.50
N ILE A 50 -0.25 -8.88 5.49
CA ILE A 50 0.30 -9.94 6.34
C ILE A 50 -0.32 -11.23 5.85
N GLY A 51 0.17 -11.72 4.71
CA GLY A 51 -0.34 -12.92 4.08
C GLY A 51 0.74 -13.98 4.05
N ASP A 52 0.44 -15.16 4.59
CA ASP A 52 1.22 -16.36 4.31
C ASP A 52 0.95 -16.79 2.86
N PHE A 53 1.99 -16.82 2.02
CA PHE A 53 1.90 -17.23 0.62
C PHE A 53 1.95 -18.76 0.45
N SER A 54 2.22 -19.51 1.52
CA SER A 54 2.33 -20.97 1.48
C SER A 54 1.09 -21.69 0.91
N PRO A 55 -0.16 -21.25 1.14
CA PRO A 55 -1.33 -21.84 0.49
C PRO A 55 -1.28 -21.78 -1.04
N ILE A 56 -0.77 -20.68 -1.62
CA ILE A 56 -0.62 -20.55 -3.08
C ILE A 56 0.45 -21.53 -3.60
N PHE A 57 1.59 -21.61 -2.91
CA PHE A 57 2.73 -22.39 -3.38
C PHE A 57 2.53 -23.90 -3.19
N SER A 58 1.88 -24.31 -2.10
CA SER A 58 1.63 -25.71 -1.80
C SER A 58 0.66 -26.39 -2.77
N VAL A 59 -0.27 -25.66 -3.38
CA VAL A 59 -1.24 -26.22 -4.33
C VAL A 59 -0.69 -26.43 -5.74
N VAL A 60 0.47 -25.85 -6.10
CA VAL A 60 0.98 -25.89 -7.48
C VAL A 60 1.29 -27.31 -7.95
N SER A 61 2.03 -28.11 -7.16
CA SER A 61 2.36 -29.50 -7.54
C SER A 61 1.12 -30.41 -7.58
N PRO A 62 0.22 -30.41 -6.57
CA PRO A 62 -1.05 -31.11 -6.64
C PRO A 62 -1.90 -30.72 -7.85
N LEU A 63 -1.94 -29.43 -8.21
CA LEU A 63 -2.65 -28.94 -9.38
C LEU A 63 -2.06 -29.51 -10.68
N VAL A 64 -0.74 -29.48 -10.86
CA VAL A 64 -0.09 -30.06 -12.04
C VAL A 64 -0.39 -31.56 -12.13
N GLN A 65 -0.31 -32.28 -11.02
CA GLN A 65 -0.64 -33.71 -11.00
C GLN A 65 -2.10 -33.98 -11.37
N LEU A 66 -3.04 -33.14 -10.91
CA LEU A 66 -4.45 -33.27 -11.25
C LEU A 66 -4.70 -32.93 -12.73
N VAL A 67 -4.15 -31.82 -13.23
CA VAL A 67 -4.31 -31.37 -14.63
C VAL A 67 -3.80 -32.40 -15.63
N LEU A 68 -2.69 -33.09 -15.33
CA LEU A 68 -2.16 -34.17 -16.17
C LEU A 68 -3.16 -35.31 -16.38
N ASN A 69 -4.16 -35.47 -15.51
CA ASN A 69 -5.14 -36.55 -15.51
C ASN A 69 -6.57 -36.08 -15.83
N ASP A 70 -6.97 -34.92 -15.33
CA ASP A 70 -8.35 -34.40 -15.35
C ASP A 70 -8.35 -32.86 -15.32
N VAL A 71 -8.04 -32.25 -16.47
CA VAL A 71 -7.95 -30.79 -16.66
C VAL A 71 -9.28 -30.05 -16.45
N GLU A 72 -10.40 -30.76 -16.57
CA GLU A 72 -11.77 -30.23 -16.45
C GLU A 72 -12.37 -30.41 -15.04
N SER A 73 -11.63 -31.00 -14.10
CA SER A 73 -12.10 -31.10 -12.71
C SER A 73 -12.37 -29.72 -12.11
N THR A 74 -13.41 -29.64 -11.27
CA THR A 74 -13.82 -28.39 -10.61
C THR A 74 -12.67 -27.75 -9.83
N GLU A 75 -11.84 -28.55 -9.16
CA GLU A 75 -10.66 -28.08 -8.45
C GLU A 75 -9.60 -27.50 -9.39
N ALA A 76 -9.31 -28.16 -10.52
CA ALA A 76 -8.33 -27.68 -11.48
C ALA A 76 -8.78 -26.38 -12.15
N VAL A 77 -10.05 -26.31 -12.57
CA VAL A 77 -10.66 -25.10 -13.15
C VAL A 77 -10.57 -23.95 -12.17
N PHE A 78 -11.00 -24.15 -10.92
CA PHE A 78 -10.97 -23.12 -9.89
C PHE A 78 -9.55 -22.58 -9.64
N MET A 79 -8.56 -23.47 -9.47
CA MET A 79 -7.19 -23.04 -9.19
C MET A 79 -6.57 -22.31 -10.36
N ARG A 80 -6.85 -22.76 -11.60
CA ARG A 80 -6.42 -22.05 -12.82
C ARG A 80 -7.02 -20.65 -12.87
N GLU A 81 -8.32 -20.49 -12.61
CA GLU A 81 -8.96 -19.17 -12.55
C GLU A 81 -8.32 -18.27 -11.48
N GLN A 82 -7.97 -18.82 -10.31
CA GLN A 82 -7.27 -18.05 -9.27
C GLN A 82 -5.89 -17.59 -9.75
N PHE A 83 -5.14 -18.42 -10.48
CA PHE A 83 -3.83 -18.04 -11.01
C PHE A 83 -3.95 -17.03 -12.18
N GLU A 84 -4.98 -17.14 -13.02
CA GLU A 84 -5.27 -16.18 -14.08
C GLU A 84 -5.49 -14.76 -13.55
N LYS A 85 -6.12 -14.60 -12.37
CA LYS A 85 -6.30 -13.28 -11.73
C LYS A 85 -4.98 -12.54 -11.55
N VAL A 86 -3.92 -13.22 -11.10
CA VAL A 86 -2.60 -12.59 -10.87
C VAL A 86 -1.96 -12.16 -12.18
N GLY A 87 -2.02 -13.01 -13.22
CA GLY A 87 -1.52 -12.67 -14.55
C GLY A 87 -2.24 -11.46 -15.15
N ASN A 88 -3.58 -11.47 -15.12
CA ASN A 88 -4.40 -10.37 -15.62
C ASN A 88 -4.17 -9.06 -14.85
N HIS A 89 -3.91 -9.14 -13.54
CA HIS A 89 -3.60 -7.98 -12.72
C HIS A 89 -2.26 -7.36 -13.12
N ILE A 90 -1.21 -8.16 -13.31
CA ILE A 90 0.09 -7.64 -13.77
C ILE A 90 -0.01 -7.03 -15.16
N GLU A 91 -0.72 -7.66 -16.10
CA GLU A 91 -0.86 -7.12 -17.45
C GLU A 91 -1.54 -5.74 -17.44
N LYS A 92 -2.56 -5.54 -16.60
CA LYS A 92 -3.23 -4.24 -16.43
C LYS A 92 -2.32 -3.18 -15.80
N VAL A 93 -1.44 -3.58 -14.89
CA VAL A 93 -0.68 -2.68 -14.03
C VAL A 93 0.75 -2.42 -14.57
N SER A 94 1.26 -3.25 -15.47
CA SER A 94 2.56 -3.07 -16.14
C SER A 94 2.59 -1.82 -17.04
N GLU A 95 1.42 -1.29 -17.44
CA GLU A 95 1.31 0.03 -18.09
C GLU A 95 1.72 1.20 -17.17
N ASP A 96 1.44 1.13 -15.86
CA ASP A 96 1.83 2.15 -14.88
C ASP A 96 3.33 2.09 -14.52
N ILE A 97 3.93 0.89 -14.56
CA ILE A 97 5.38 0.67 -14.42
C ILE A 97 6.15 1.42 -15.51
N ASN A 98 5.63 1.47 -16.75
CA ASN A 98 6.25 2.23 -17.82
C ASN A 98 6.34 3.74 -17.52
N ARG A 99 5.49 4.29 -16.63
CA ARG A 99 5.55 5.71 -16.22
C ARG A 99 6.60 5.95 -15.13
N ILE A 100 6.67 5.09 -14.12
CA ILE A 100 7.68 5.16 -13.04
C ILE A 100 9.08 4.85 -13.59
N ASN A 101 9.18 3.81 -14.44
CA ASN A 101 10.42 3.48 -15.12
C ASN A 101 10.88 4.61 -16.05
N LYS A 102 10.01 5.43 -16.66
CA LYS A 102 10.45 6.48 -17.61
C LYS A 102 11.42 7.54 -17.05
N GLU A 103 11.36 7.83 -15.77
CA GLU A 103 12.27 8.79 -15.12
C GLU A 103 13.38 8.08 -14.32
N ILE A 104 13.09 6.92 -13.72
CA ILE A 104 14.10 6.01 -13.13
C ILE A 104 15.05 5.44 -14.21
N ARG A 105 14.59 5.36 -15.47
CA ARG A 105 15.29 5.01 -16.73
C ARG A 105 16.64 5.68 -16.93
N LYS A 106 16.90 6.79 -16.24
CA LYS A 106 18.19 7.48 -16.30
C LYS A 106 19.30 6.82 -15.45
N LYS A 107 18.96 5.84 -14.60
CA LYS A 107 19.93 5.07 -13.77
C LYS A 107 19.90 3.59 -14.20
N ALA A 108 21.08 2.98 -14.31
CA ALA A 108 21.35 1.67 -14.93
C ALA A 108 20.59 0.43 -14.39
N VAL A 109 19.73 0.57 -13.38
CA VAL A 109 18.92 -0.49 -12.76
C VAL A 109 17.81 -1.02 -13.69
N ASP A 110 17.43 -0.24 -14.72
CA ASP A 110 16.21 -0.46 -15.52
C ASP A 110 16.30 -1.59 -16.57
N ASN A 111 17.44 -1.77 -17.27
CA ASN A 111 17.55 -2.82 -18.29
C ASN A 111 17.38 -4.23 -17.71
N LYS A 112 17.83 -4.45 -16.47
CA LYS A 112 17.77 -5.78 -15.86
C LYS A 112 16.41 -6.08 -15.25
N LEU A 113 15.82 -5.15 -14.51
CA LEU A 113 14.50 -5.37 -13.91
C LEU A 113 13.44 -5.62 -15.00
N PHE A 114 13.44 -4.81 -16.06
CA PHE A 114 12.53 -5.00 -17.19
C PHE A 114 12.71 -6.38 -17.84
N SER A 115 13.95 -6.79 -18.10
CA SER A 115 14.25 -8.11 -18.67
C SER A 115 13.81 -9.27 -17.76
N VAL A 116 13.96 -9.12 -16.45
CA VAL A 116 13.49 -10.11 -15.45
C VAL A 116 11.97 -10.17 -15.43
N GLU A 117 11.28 -9.02 -15.42
CA GLU A 117 9.81 -8.92 -15.44
C GLU A 117 9.22 -9.58 -16.68
N GLU A 118 9.73 -9.22 -17.86
CA GLU A 118 9.29 -9.78 -19.14
C GLU A 118 9.47 -11.30 -19.16
N THR A 119 10.63 -11.78 -18.69
CA THR A 119 10.94 -13.20 -18.68
C THR A 119 10.01 -13.98 -17.73
N ILE A 120 9.84 -13.52 -16.49
CA ILE A 120 8.97 -14.17 -15.50
C ILE A 120 7.52 -14.20 -16.02
N THR A 121 7.05 -13.11 -16.60
CA THR A 121 5.70 -13.01 -17.16
C THR A 121 5.49 -14.01 -18.29
N HIS A 122 6.49 -14.17 -19.17
CA HIS A 122 6.41 -15.14 -20.26
C HIS A 122 6.47 -16.60 -19.78
N GLN A 123 7.34 -16.92 -18.81
CA GLN A 123 7.38 -18.23 -18.16
C GLN A 123 6.02 -18.59 -17.55
N PHE A 124 5.41 -17.66 -16.82
CA PHE A 124 4.09 -17.84 -16.24
C PHE A 124 3.00 -17.99 -17.31
N ARG A 125 3.02 -17.19 -18.38
CA ARG A 125 2.07 -17.31 -19.49
C ARG A 125 2.12 -18.71 -20.11
N LYS A 126 3.31 -19.24 -20.37
CA LYS A 126 3.48 -20.61 -20.91
C LYS A 126 2.98 -21.68 -19.95
N TYR A 127 3.20 -21.50 -18.65
CA TYR A 127 2.62 -22.37 -17.63
C TYR A 127 1.08 -22.36 -17.65
N MET A 128 0.47 -21.18 -17.74
CA MET A 128 -0.99 -21.05 -17.82
C MET A 128 -1.58 -21.66 -19.09
N GLU A 129 -0.89 -21.50 -20.23
CA GLU A 129 -1.27 -22.19 -21.48
C GLU A 129 -1.26 -23.72 -21.33
N PHE A 130 -0.29 -24.26 -20.59
CA PHE A 130 -0.25 -25.69 -20.23
C PHE A 130 -1.43 -26.08 -19.32
N LEU A 131 -1.71 -25.33 -18.26
CA LEU A 131 -2.81 -25.64 -17.33
C LEU A 131 -4.20 -25.61 -18.00
N LYS A 132 -4.33 -24.89 -19.12
CA LYS A 132 -5.59 -24.75 -19.84
C LYS A 132 -5.89 -25.93 -20.78
N ASP A 133 -4.88 -26.48 -21.43
CA ASP A 133 -5.05 -27.44 -22.55
C ASP A 133 -4.43 -28.81 -22.23
N ASN A 134 -3.49 -28.90 -21.29
CA ASN A 134 -2.73 -30.12 -20.94
C ASN A 134 -2.17 -30.91 -22.14
N SER A 135 -2.02 -30.28 -23.31
CA SER A 135 -1.47 -30.93 -24.50
C SER A 135 0.04 -31.10 -24.36
N GLU A 136 0.58 -32.20 -24.90
CA GLU A 136 2.02 -32.49 -24.83
C GLU A 136 2.84 -31.39 -25.51
N TYR A 137 2.30 -30.74 -26.54
CA TYR A 137 2.88 -29.55 -27.16
C TYR A 137 3.03 -28.39 -26.17
N ARG A 138 1.95 -28.00 -25.46
CA ARG A 138 1.98 -26.88 -24.49
C ARG A 138 2.90 -27.19 -23.31
N LYS A 139 2.86 -28.42 -22.82
CA LYS A 139 3.75 -28.90 -21.75
C LYS A 139 5.22 -28.78 -22.16
N ASN A 140 5.60 -29.28 -23.34
CA ASN A 140 6.98 -29.20 -23.82
C ASN A 140 7.41 -27.75 -24.11
N ALA A 141 6.51 -26.94 -24.68
CA ALA A 141 6.77 -25.52 -24.90
C ALA A 141 7.06 -24.77 -23.59
N PHE A 142 6.32 -25.07 -22.51
CA PHE A 142 6.60 -24.50 -21.19
C PHE A 142 7.96 -24.98 -20.63
N LEU A 143 8.23 -26.29 -20.64
CA LEU A 143 9.47 -26.85 -20.13
C LEU A 143 10.71 -26.30 -20.85
N GLU A 144 10.66 -26.25 -22.18
CA GLU A 144 11.75 -25.71 -23.01
C GLU A 144 11.93 -24.22 -22.77
N HIS A 145 10.84 -23.45 -22.79
CA HIS A 145 10.91 -22.01 -22.57
C HIS A 145 11.45 -21.66 -21.17
N TYR A 146 10.98 -22.34 -20.13
CA TYR A 146 11.44 -22.12 -18.75
C TYR A 146 12.95 -22.35 -18.63
N LYS A 147 13.46 -23.45 -19.21
CA LYS A 147 14.89 -23.76 -19.22
C LYS A 147 15.70 -22.73 -20.01
N ASN A 148 15.25 -22.38 -21.21
CA ASN A 148 16.01 -21.51 -22.13
C ASN A 148 16.00 -20.04 -21.71
N SER A 149 15.10 -19.65 -20.81
CA SER A 149 14.97 -18.28 -20.30
C SER A 149 15.59 -18.08 -18.91
N GLY A 150 16.42 -19.02 -18.43
CA GLY A 150 17.13 -18.93 -17.15
C GLY A 150 16.39 -19.49 -15.94
N GLY A 151 15.14 -19.93 -16.10
CA GLY A 151 14.40 -20.65 -15.07
C GLY A 151 14.40 -19.97 -13.69
N GLU A 152 14.88 -20.68 -12.67
CA GLU A 152 14.95 -20.17 -11.28
C GLU A 152 15.85 -18.94 -11.13
N GLU A 153 16.84 -18.76 -11.99
CA GLU A 153 17.77 -17.62 -11.90
C GLU A 153 17.05 -16.27 -12.01
N GLN A 154 15.92 -16.21 -12.71
CA GLN A 154 15.16 -14.97 -12.89
C GLN A 154 14.49 -14.49 -11.59
N ILE A 155 13.92 -15.40 -10.81
CA ILE A 155 13.33 -15.05 -9.51
C ILE A 155 14.41 -14.80 -8.44
N GLU A 156 15.56 -15.47 -8.53
CA GLU A 156 16.72 -15.15 -7.68
C GLU A 156 17.29 -13.77 -7.99
N GLU A 157 17.29 -13.40 -9.26
CA GLU A 157 17.71 -12.07 -9.70
C GLU A 157 16.74 -10.98 -9.22
N LEU A 158 15.42 -11.20 -9.34
CA LEU A 158 14.42 -10.31 -8.79
C LEU A 158 14.62 -10.09 -7.28
N TYR A 159 14.93 -11.17 -6.55
CA TYR A 159 15.27 -11.09 -5.13
C TYR A 159 16.53 -10.25 -4.86
N LYS A 160 17.61 -10.46 -5.61
CA LYS A 160 18.85 -9.65 -5.48
C LYS A 160 18.60 -8.17 -5.74
N ILE A 161 17.75 -7.83 -6.73
CA ILE A 161 17.35 -6.45 -7.03
C ILE A 161 16.63 -5.83 -5.83
N VAL A 162 15.69 -6.55 -5.22
CA VAL A 162 14.97 -6.09 -4.02
C VAL A 162 15.89 -5.98 -2.80
N GLU A 163 16.87 -6.87 -2.67
CA GLU A 163 17.87 -6.79 -1.60
C GLU A 163 18.86 -5.64 -1.76
N GLY A 164 19.11 -5.17 -2.99
CA GLY A 164 20.16 -4.20 -3.30
C GLY A 164 21.52 -4.84 -3.60
N ASN A 165 21.55 -6.14 -3.87
CA ASN A 165 22.77 -6.93 -4.10
C ASN A 165 23.21 -6.95 -5.58
N TYR A 166 22.76 -6.01 -6.41
CA TYR A 166 22.95 -6.05 -7.87
C TYR A 166 23.89 -4.94 -8.43
N PHE A 167 23.53 -3.65 -8.34
CA PHE A 167 24.39 -2.54 -8.83
C PHE A 167 24.20 -1.26 -8.02
N HIS A 168 25.31 -0.59 -7.68
CA HIS A 168 25.41 0.57 -6.75
C HIS A 168 24.96 0.31 -5.30
N GLY A 169 24.53 -0.90 -4.95
CA GLY A 169 24.26 -1.32 -3.57
C GLY A 169 22.95 -0.79 -2.96
N GLU A 170 22.17 0.00 -3.69
CA GLU A 170 20.92 0.55 -3.17
C GLU A 170 19.74 -0.38 -3.47
N PRO A 171 18.97 -0.82 -2.44
CA PRO A 171 17.78 -1.64 -2.63
C PRO A 171 16.73 -0.95 -3.49
N LEU A 172 16.13 -1.68 -4.45
CA LEU A 172 15.10 -1.14 -5.36
C LEU A 172 13.98 -0.38 -4.63
N LEU A 173 13.49 -0.92 -3.52
CA LEU A 173 12.42 -0.30 -2.74
C LEU A 173 12.81 1.08 -2.17
N LYS A 174 14.09 1.34 -1.89
CA LYS A 174 14.57 2.66 -1.46
C LYS A 174 14.61 3.66 -2.62
N VAL A 175 15.02 3.19 -3.80
CA VAL A 175 15.01 4.01 -5.02
C VAL A 175 13.59 4.48 -5.33
N ILE A 176 12.61 3.57 -5.24
CA ILE A 176 11.20 3.88 -5.45
C ILE A 176 10.68 4.85 -4.38
N LEU A 177 10.99 4.59 -3.10
CA LEU A 177 10.58 5.47 -2.00
C LEU A 177 11.07 6.92 -2.18
N SER A 178 12.30 7.08 -2.65
CA SER A 178 12.91 8.38 -2.93
C SER A 178 12.26 9.05 -4.15
N TYR A 179 12.08 8.30 -5.23
CA TYR A 179 11.49 8.80 -6.48
C TYR A 179 10.04 9.27 -6.29
N GLU A 180 9.23 8.50 -5.57
CA GLU A 180 7.83 8.83 -5.29
C GLU A 180 7.68 9.89 -4.17
N GLU A 181 8.78 10.51 -3.73
CA GLU A 181 8.82 11.48 -2.61
C GLU A 181 8.09 10.97 -1.36
N SER A 182 8.22 9.66 -1.08
CA SER A 182 7.50 8.96 0.00
C SER A 182 5.98 9.12 -0.05
N SER A 183 5.42 9.24 -1.25
CA SER A 183 3.99 9.12 -1.50
C SER A 183 3.58 7.66 -1.30
N ARG A 184 2.71 7.41 -0.33
CA ARG A 184 2.33 6.06 0.09
C ARG A 184 1.67 5.25 -1.02
N ARG A 185 0.67 5.80 -1.71
CA ARG A 185 -0.14 5.07 -2.70
C ARG A 185 0.72 4.51 -3.86
N PRO A 186 1.56 5.31 -4.53
CA PRO A 186 2.47 4.79 -5.55
C PRO A 186 3.44 3.71 -5.02
N VAL A 187 3.97 3.88 -3.81
CA VAL A 187 4.85 2.88 -3.18
C VAL A 187 4.11 1.57 -2.90
N GLU A 188 2.86 1.63 -2.41
CA GLU A 188 2.02 0.45 -2.19
C GLU A 188 1.67 -0.27 -3.49
N GLU A 189 1.35 0.48 -4.55
CA GLU A 189 1.08 -0.04 -5.90
C GLU A 189 2.31 -0.79 -6.44
N TYR A 190 3.50 -0.19 -6.33
CA TYR A 190 4.74 -0.81 -6.74
C TYR A 190 5.06 -2.09 -5.94
N CYS A 191 4.86 -2.04 -4.61
CA CYS A 191 5.03 -3.24 -3.77
C CYS A 191 4.06 -4.36 -4.21
N ASN A 192 2.82 -4.03 -4.58
CA ASN A 192 1.86 -5.02 -5.04
C ASN A 192 2.24 -5.66 -6.38
N GLN A 193 2.77 -4.87 -7.32
CA GLN A 193 3.30 -5.38 -8.58
C GLN A 193 4.45 -6.38 -8.34
N LEU A 194 5.42 -6.01 -7.50
CA LEU A 194 6.51 -6.92 -7.13
C LEU A 194 5.99 -8.22 -6.49
N ARG A 195 5.00 -8.16 -5.60
CA ARG A 195 4.38 -9.37 -5.03
C ARG A 195 3.80 -10.28 -6.11
N CYS A 196 3.03 -9.70 -7.03
CA CYS A 196 2.45 -10.46 -8.14
C CYS A 196 3.56 -11.08 -8.99
N LEU A 197 4.66 -10.35 -9.23
CA LEU A 197 5.76 -10.83 -10.07
C LEU A 197 6.48 -12.02 -9.44
N PHE A 198 6.77 -11.93 -8.14
CA PHE A 198 7.27 -13.08 -7.39
C PHE A 198 6.30 -14.25 -7.41
N CYS A 199 5.00 -14.03 -7.19
CA CYS A 199 4.00 -15.10 -7.24
C CYS A 199 4.00 -15.82 -8.59
N MET A 200 4.00 -15.07 -9.70
CA MET A 200 4.07 -15.66 -11.04
C MET A 200 5.33 -16.51 -11.24
N GLY A 201 6.50 -15.96 -10.87
CA GLY A 201 7.76 -16.67 -11.02
C GLY A 201 7.87 -17.93 -10.15
N ILE A 202 7.40 -17.86 -8.90
CA ILE A 202 7.41 -19.01 -7.98
C ILE A 202 6.41 -20.07 -8.43
N ILE A 203 5.21 -19.68 -8.90
CA ILE A 203 4.23 -20.62 -9.47
C ILE A 203 4.81 -21.32 -10.69
N ALA A 204 5.45 -20.58 -11.61
CA ALA A 204 6.10 -21.18 -12.78
C ALA A 204 7.22 -22.14 -12.38
N LEU A 205 8.09 -21.76 -11.43
CA LEU A 205 9.14 -22.63 -10.89
C LEU A 205 8.57 -23.94 -10.34
N LEU A 206 7.56 -23.85 -9.48
CA LEU A 206 6.95 -25.02 -8.84
C LEU A 206 6.21 -25.88 -9.86
N GLY A 207 5.58 -25.26 -10.86
CA GLY A 207 4.97 -25.95 -11.99
C GLY A 207 5.98 -26.74 -12.81
N HIS A 208 7.13 -26.14 -13.12
CA HIS A 208 8.24 -26.82 -13.78
C HIS A 208 8.76 -27.99 -12.93
N ALA A 209 9.04 -27.77 -11.64
CA ALA A 209 9.50 -28.80 -10.71
C ALA A 209 8.50 -29.98 -10.58
N ALA A 210 7.20 -29.69 -10.67
CA ALA A 210 6.14 -30.69 -10.69
C ALA A 210 6.18 -31.56 -11.96
N LEU A 211 6.31 -30.93 -13.14
CA LEU A 211 6.34 -31.63 -14.42
C LEU A 211 7.57 -32.53 -14.58
N ILE A 212 8.73 -32.09 -14.11
CA ILE A 212 9.97 -32.90 -14.16
C ILE A 212 10.07 -33.90 -13.00
N LYS A 213 9.03 -34.01 -12.16
CA LYS A 213 8.99 -34.89 -10.98
C LYS A 213 10.19 -34.71 -10.04
N SER A 214 10.60 -33.46 -9.83
CA SER A 214 11.72 -33.15 -8.93
C SER A 214 11.38 -33.53 -7.48
N ASP A 215 12.32 -34.16 -6.80
CA ASP A 215 12.29 -34.46 -5.37
C ASP A 215 12.45 -33.20 -4.48
N LYS A 216 12.73 -32.04 -5.09
CA LYS A 216 13.00 -30.77 -4.38
C LYS A 216 11.75 -29.91 -4.17
N GLN A 217 10.56 -30.34 -4.61
CA GLN A 217 9.33 -29.53 -4.57
C GLN A 217 9.06 -28.94 -3.18
N GLU A 218 9.07 -29.75 -2.12
CA GLU A 218 8.83 -29.30 -0.75
C GLU A 218 9.90 -28.28 -0.29
N LYS A 219 11.17 -28.52 -0.66
CA LYS A 219 12.27 -27.59 -0.37
C LYS A 219 12.10 -26.26 -1.10
N LEU A 220 11.61 -26.27 -2.34
CA LEU A 220 11.34 -25.06 -3.11
C LEU A 220 10.16 -24.28 -2.52
N VAL A 221 9.07 -24.95 -2.14
CA VAL A 221 7.94 -24.30 -1.46
C VAL A 221 8.42 -23.62 -0.19
N LYS A 222 9.19 -24.32 0.65
CA LYS A 222 9.75 -23.76 1.88
C LYS A 222 10.67 -22.56 1.62
N LYS A 223 11.65 -22.71 0.71
CA LYS A 223 12.60 -21.64 0.33
C LYS A 223 11.83 -20.39 -0.08
N TRP A 224 10.90 -20.52 -1.02
CA TRP A 224 10.24 -19.37 -1.63
C TRP A 224 9.13 -18.77 -0.76
N SER A 225 8.48 -19.56 0.10
CA SER A 225 7.63 -19.03 1.18
C SER A 225 8.44 -18.16 2.16
N GLU A 226 9.60 -18.64 2.61
CA GLU A 226 10.48 -17.90 3.52
C GLU A 226 11.05 -16.63 2.86
N THR A 227 11.48 -16.74 1.61
CA THR A 227 11.94 -15.58 0.81
C THR A 227 10.83 -14.54 0.66
N MET A 228 9.59 -14.94 0.37
CA MET A 228 8.49 -13.96 0.25
C MET A 228 8.15 -13.27 1.56
N ARG A 229 8.32 -13.94 2.71
CA ARG A 229 8.19 -13.27 4.01
C ARG A 229 9.23 -12.14 4.14
N VAL A 230 10.49 -12.39 3.77
CA VAL A 230 11.56 -11.38 3.82
C VAL A 230 11.27 -10.22 2.85
N VAL A 231 10.83 -10.51 1.63
CA VAL A 231 10.43 -9.49 0.65
C VAL A 231 9.28 -8.63 1.19
N GLN A 232 8.26 -9.27 1.78
CA GLN A 232 7.12 -8.58 2.38
C GLN A 232 7.54 -7.67 3.53
N GLU A 233 8.46 -8.08 4.40
CA GLU A 233 8.99 -7.26 5.49
C GLU A 233 9.69 -5.99 4.97
N LYS A 234 10.47 -6.11 3.89
CA LYS A 234 11.11 -4.96 3.23
C LYS A 234 10.07 -4.00 2.63
N MET A 235 9.03 -4.51 1.98
CA MET A 235 7.92 -3.69 1.48
C MET A 235 7.19 -2.96 2.62
N ASN A 236 6.93 -3.66 3.72
CA ASN A 236 6.28 -3.09 4.90
C ASN A 236 7.12 -1.98 5.52
N THR A 237 8.45 -2.11 5.49
CA THR A 237 9.38 -1.11 5.99
C THR A 237 9.24 0.21 5.22
N VAL A 238 9.26 0.17 3.89
CA VAL A 238 9.15 1.41 3.08
C VAL A 238 7.76 2.04 3.15
N ILE A 239 6.70 1.23 3.23
CA ILE A 239 5.32 1.73 3.45
C ILE A 239 5.21 2.40 4.83
N THR A 240 5.79 1.79 5.86
CA THR A 240 5.84 2.37 7.21
C THR A 240 6.62 3.68 7.21
N GLU A 241 7.70 3.77 6.45
CA GLU A 241 8.46 5.01 6.29
C GLU A 241 7.61 6.13 5.67
N CYS A 242 6.79 5.83 4.64
CA CYS A 242 5.81 6.79 4.12
C CYS A 242 4.84 7.28 5.21
N ILE A 243 4.32 6.36 6.03
CA ILE A 243 3.36 6.67 7.10
C ILE A 243 4.00 7.46 8.24
N VAL A 244 5.23 7.15 8.65
CA VAL A 244 5.86 7.87 9.77
C VAL A 244 6.37 9.24 9.33
N SER A 245 6.83 9.37 8.10
CA SER A 245 7.43 10.61 7.58
C SER A 245 6.42 11.60 6.99
N PHE A 246 5.15 11.21 6.78
CA PHE A 246 4.17 12.06 6.11
C PHE A 246 4.04 13.47 6.70
N PRO A 247 4.08 13.72 8.04
CA PRO A 247 3.92 15.08 8.55
C PRO A 247 5.03 16.01 8.10
N ARG A 248 6.27 15.49 7.99
CA ARG A 248 7.44 16.24 7.49
C ARG A 248 7.30 16.52 6.00
N HIS A 249 6.86 15.54 5.21
CA HIS A 249 6.64 15.70 3.78
C HIS A 249 5.49 16.66 3.49
N ALA A 250 4.35 16.51 4.16
CA ALA A 250 3.20 17.39 4.04
C ALA A 250 3.57 18.85 4.36
N LYS A 251 4.40 19.08 5.37
CA LYS A 251 4.94 20.42 5.66
C LYS A 251 5.75 20.99 4.50
N THR A 252 6.68 20.20 3.96
CA THR A 252 7.51 20.59 2.81
C THR A 252 6.65 20.89 1.58
N ASP A 253 5.66 20.05 1.29
CA ASP A 253 4.76 20.21 0.14
C ASP A 253 3.88 21.45 0.30
N CYS A 254 3.37 21.72 1.51
CA CYS A 254 2.67 22.97 1.80
C CYS A 254 3.57 24.19 1.60
N GLN A 255 4.84 24.13 2.03
CA GLN A 255 5.80 25.22 1.84
C GLN A 255 6.10 25.45 0.36
N ARG A 256 6.28 24.38 -0.42
CA ARG A 256 6.48 24.44 -1.88
C ARG A 256 5.26 25.09 -2.55
N LEU A 257 4.06 24.58 -2.27
CA LEU A 257 2.83 25.11 -2.86
C LEU A 257 2.62 26.59 -2.53
N VAL A 258 2.83 27.01 -1.28
CA VAL A 258 2.66 28.41 -0.87
C VAL A 258 3.68 29.34 -1.52
N ARG A 259 4.91 28.89 -1.73
CA ARG A 259 5.95 29.65 -2.42
C ARG A 259 5.63 29.82 -3.91
N ASP A 260 5.08 28.79 -4.54
CA ASP A 260 4.82 28.76 -5.99
C ASP A 260 3.44 29.36 -6.36
N GLN A 261 2.62 29.66 -5.35
CA GLN A 261 1.32 30.33 -5.49
C GLN A 261 1.46 31.81 -5.87
N LYS A 262 0.51 32.31 -6.66
CA LYS A 262 0.41 33.74 -7.00
C LYS A 262 0.16 34.60 -5.74
N GLU A 263 0.66 35.84 -5.76
CA GLU A 263 0.55 36.78 -4.64
C GLU A 263 -0.88 37.26 -4.38
N ASP A 264 -1.76 37.21 -5.38
CA ASP A 264 -3.14 37.73 -5.36
C ASP A 264 -4.18 36.76 -4.77
N LEU A 265 -3.78 35.54 -4.41
CA LEU A 265 -4.72 34.58 -3.82
C LEU A 265 -5.22 35.04 -2.45
N THR A 266 -6.55 35.02 -2.29
CA THR A 266 -7.20 35.21 -0.99
C THR A 266 -6.80 34.12 0.00
N ASN A 267 -6.87 34.40 1.30
CA ASN A 267 -6.58 33.41 2.34
C ASN A 267 -7.48 32.17 2.23
N LYS A 268 -8.72 32.33 1.76
CA LYS A 268 -9.64 31.20 1.54
C LYS A 268 -9.18 30.32 0.38
N GLN A 269 -8.90 30.91 -0.78
CA GLN A 269 -8.36 30.17 -1.93
C GLN A 269 -7.05 29.45 -1.58
N ARG A 270 -6.19 30.08 -0.78
CA ARG A 270 -4.94 29.49 -0.29
C ARG A 270 -5.20 28.27 0.61
N ALA A 271 -6.14 28.38 1.55
CA ALA A 271 -6.52 27.29 2.42
C ALA A 271 -7.12 26.11 1.64
N ASP A 272 -8.00 26.40 0.68
CA ASP A 272 -8.64 25.38 -0.17
C ASP A 272 -7.61 24.66 -1.06
N ALA A 273 -6.69 25.39 -1.69
CA ALA A 273 -5.63 24.78 -2.51
C ALA A 273 -4.70 23.86 -1.69
N LEU A 274 -4.35 24.24 -0.46
CA LEU A 274 -3.58 23.40 0.45
C LEU A 274 -4.34 22.13 0.81
N ILE A 275 -5.63 22.25 1.13
CA ILE A 275 -6.49 21.12 1.47
C ILE A 275 -6.65 20.15 0.29
N GLU A 276 -6.87 20.64 -0.92
CA GLU A 276 -7.00 19.78 -2.11
C GLU A 276 -5.72 19.00 -2.40
N MET A 277 -4.54 19.64 -2.28
CA MET A 277 -3.25 18.95 -2.40
C MET A 277 -3.09 17.88 -1.31
N LEU A 278 -3.35 18.24 -0.05
CA LEU A 278 -3.18 17.34 1.09
C LEU A 278 -4.11 16.13 1.02
N LYS A 279 -5.40 16.33 0.69
CA LYS A 279 -6.37 15.22 0.51
C LYS A 279 -5.98 14.30 -0.63
N LYS A 280 -5.43 14.84 -1.72
CA LYS A 280 -5.04 14.05 -2.89
C LYS A 280 -3.79 13.20 -2.61
N LYS A 281 -2.76 13.77 -1.98
CA LYS A 281 -1.47 13.07 -1.73
C LYS A 281 -1.50 12.20 -0.47
N TYR A 282 -2.29 12.59 0.52
CA TYR A 282 -2.39 11.93 1.83
C TYR A 282 -3.86 11.61 2.15
N ASP A 283 -4.48 10.81 1.29
CA ASP A 283 -5.91 10.50 1.31
C ASP A 283 -6.37 9.70 2.54
N TRP A 284 -5.44 9.10 3.28
CA TRP A 284 -5.70 8.43 4.56
C TRP A 284 -5.67 9.36 5.78
N VAL A 285 -5.53 10.67 5.59
CA VAL A 285 -5.35 11.66 6.67
C VAL A 285 -6.46 12.72 6.64
N GLY A 286 -7.03 13.01 7.80
CA GLY A 286 -7.87 14.18 8.04
C GLY A 286 -7.03 15.44 8.15
N TRP A 287 -7.42 16.54 7.50
CA TRP A 287 -6.64 17.77 7.40
C TRP A 287 -7.48 18.98 7.77
N SER A 288 -6.86 19.96 8.44
CA SER A 288 -7.44 21.27 8.69
C SER A 288 -6.39 22.37 8.50
N VAL A 289 -6.71 23.36 7.68
CA VAL A 289 -5.83 24.48 7.33
C VAL A 289 -6.48 25.78 7.80
N ARG A 290 -5.69 26.62 8.46
CA ARG A 290 -6.06 27.96 8.92
C ARG A 290 -5.06 28.96 8.38
N VAL A 291 -5.55 30.00 7.72
CA VAL A 291 -4.74 31.05 7.10
C VAL A 291 -5.23 32.40 7.60
N TYR A 292 -4.34 33.21 8.16
CA TYR A 292 -4.68 34.55 8.63
C TYR A 292 -3.43 35.42 8.74
N LYS A 293 -3.61 36.75 8.86
CA LYS A 293 -2.49 37.68 9.08
C LYS A 293 -2.43 38.10 10.54
N SER A 294 -1.26 38.04 11.16
CA SER A 294 -1.05 38.61 12.49
C SER A 294 -1.17 40.14 12.41
N GLY A 295 -2.00 40.71 13.28
CA GLY A 295 -2.17 42.17 13.35
C GLY A 295 -0.91 42.84 13.89
N SER A 296 -0.43 43.89 13.22
CA SER A 296 0.54 44.83 13.77
C SER A 296 -0.21 45.89 14.59
N SER A 297 -0.62 45.57 15.81
CA SER A 297 -1.21 46.57 16.69
C SER A 297 -0.10 47.25 17.50
N PHE A 298 0.14 48.53 17.24
CA PHE A 298 1.16 49.36 17.88
C PHE A 298 0.94 49.59 19.40
N PHE A 299 -0.21 49.19 19.96
CA PHE A 299 -0.60 49.49 21.35
C PHE A 299 -0.92 48.25 22.21
N SER A 300 -0.55 47.05 21.77
CA SER A 300 -0.86 45.82 22.52
C SER A 300 0.40 45.21 23.15
N ILE A 301 0.47 45.24 24.48
CA ILE A 301 1.27 44.29 25.28
C ILE A 301 1.08 42.89 24.67
N LYS A 302 2.17 42.13 24.48
CA LYS A 302 2.32 40.82 23.83
C LYS A 302 1.23 39.75 24.17
N LYS A 303 -0.04 39.99 23.88
CA LYS A 303 -1.11 39.00 23.99
C LYS A 303 -0.94 38.01 22.84
N LYS A 304 -0.85 36.70 23.11
CA LYS A 304 -0.78 35.72 22.03
C LYS A 304 -2.07 35.81 21.23
N CYS A 305 -1.95 35.83 19.91
CA CYS A 305 -3.10 35.86 19.01
C CYS A 305 -3.66 34.46 18.74
N GLU A 306 -2.91 33.43 19.14
CA GLU A 306 -3.23 32.03 18.93
C GLU A 306 -2.67 31.17 20.07
N CYS A 307 -3.30 30.01 20.28
CA CYS A 307 -2.77 28.94 21.12
C CYS A 307 -3.08 27.59 20.47
N PRO A 308 -2.08 26.92 19.88
CA PRO A 308 -2.25 25.57 19.39
C PRO A 308 -1.61 24.55 20.36
N THR A 309 -2.35 23.50 20.71
CA THR A 309 -1.97 22.40 21.63
C THR A 309 -2.10 21.03 20.94
N GLY A 310 -1.49 19.98 21.51
CA GLY A 310 -1.33 18.64 20.89
C GLY A 310 -0.03 18.45 20.11
N THR A 311 0.07 17.43 19.26
CA THR A 311 1.28 17.14 18.45
C THR A 311 1.01 17.04 16.94
N SER A 312 -0.23 16.74 16.51
CA SER A 312 -0.62 16.65 15.09
C SER A 312 -0.80 18.01 14.40
N ARG A 313 0.24 18.83 14.38
CA ARG A 313 0.22 20.12 13.66
C ARG A 313 1.61 20.59 13.24
N PHE A 314 1.63 21.48 12.26
CA PHE A 314 2.79 22.26 11.91
C PHE A 314 2.38 23.63 11.35
N GLN A 315 3.31 24.58 11.45
CA GLN A 315 3.18 25.87 10.80
C GLN A 315 3.94 25.83 9.47
N VAL A 316 3.33 26.36 8.40
CA VAL A 316 3.98 26.52 7.09
C VAL A 316 4.75 27.83 7.10
N THR A 317 6.02 27.77 6.67
CA THR A 317 6.88 28.95 6.59
C THR A 317 6.56 29.75 5.33
N THR A 318 6.45 31.07 5.48
CA THR A 318 6.10 32.02 4.42
C THR A 318 7.15 33.12 4.34
N THR A 319 7.29 33.77 3.18
CA THR A 319 8.12 34.98 3.01
C THR A 319 7.52 36.18 3.74
N ASP A 320 6.19 36.34 3.68
CA ASP A 320 5.45 37.30 4.51
C ASP A 320 5.36 36.80 5.96
N LYS A 321 6.17 37.39 6.85
CA LYS A 321 6.20 37.06 8.29
C LYS A 321 4.87 37.34 9.02
N LYS A 322 3.99 38.18 8.45
CA LYS A 322 2.66 38.45 9.00
C LYS A 322 1.66 37.36 8.62
N LEU A 323 1.87 36.66 7.51
CA LEU A 323 1.01 35.54 7.11
C LEU A 323 1.29 34.33 8.01
N LYS A 324 0.22 33.81 8.63
CA LYS A 324 0.24 32.61 9.46
C LYS A 324 -0.59 31.54 8.79
N ILE A 325 0.03 30.38 8.57
CA ILE A 325 -0.61 29.20 7.99
C ILE A 325 -0.36 28.04 8.94
N TRP A 326 -1.44 27.55 9.55
CA TRP A 326 -1.43 26.38 10.41
C TRP A 326 -2.13 25.22 9.75
N VAL A 327 -1.43 24.09 9.72
CA VAL A 327 -1.97 22.81 9.28
C VAL A 327 -2.01 21.90 10.49
N SER A 328 -3.14 21.26 10.71
CA SER A 328 -3.27 20.18 11.67
C SER A 328 -3.93 18.98 11.00
N TYR A 329 -3.67 17.80 11.54
CA TYR A 329 -4.00 16.56 10.88
C TYR A 329 -4.46 15.47 11.85
N SER A 330 -5.07 14.40 11.32
CA SER A 330 -5.36 13.20 12.09
C SER A 330 -5.31 11.96 11.23
N THR A 331 -4.67 10.91 11.73
CA THR A 331 -4.73 9.56 11.13
C THR A 331 -5.80 8.70 11.79
N SER A 332 -6.45 9.18 12.86
CA SER A 332 -7.49 8.48 13.60
C SER A 332 -8.75 9.34 13.67
N LEU A 333 -9.58 9.26 12.63
CA LEU A 333 -10.85 10.00 12.51
C LEU A 333 -11.88 9.46 13.52
N LYS A 334 -11.83 9.97 14.75
CA LYS A 334 -12.76 9.60 15.83
C LYS A 334 -13.86 10.66 15.97
N PRO A 335 -15.13 10.26 16.11
CA PRO A 335 -16.21 11.20 16.41
C PRO A 335 -15.96 11.96 17.71
N LEU A 336 -16.32 13.24 17.70
CA LEU A 336 -16.16 14.14 18.84
C LEU A 336 -17.45 14.23 19.67
N ASN A 337 -17.31 14.28 21.00
CA ASN A 337 -18.41 14.70 21.85
C ASN A 337 -18.52 16.25 21.82
N LYS A 338 -19.17 16.77 20.76
CA LYS A 338 -19.32 18.22 20.53
C LYS A 338 -20.02 18.93 21.69
N ASN A 339 -20.99 18.27 22.33
CA ASN A 339 -21.71 18.83 23.48
C ASN A 339 -20.78 19.01 24.68
N LEU A 340 -19.91 18.04 24.96
CA LEU A 340 -18.92 18.15 26.03
C LEU A 340 -17.92 19.29 25.76
N ILE A 341 -17.42 19.39 24.52
CA ILE A 341 -16.52 20.48 24.11
C ILE A 341 -17.19 21.83 24.33
N GLN A 342 -18.45 21.96 23.90
CA GLN A 342 -19.22 23.19 24.06
C GLN A 342 -19.44 23.55 25.54
N GLN A 343 -19.78 22.56 26.39
CA GLN A 343 -19.91 22.75 27.84
C GLN A 343 -18.61 23.24 28.47
N PHE A 344 -17.47 22.66 28.08
CA PHE A 344 -16.15 23.09 28.55
C PHE A 344 -15.79 24.51 28.10
N ILE A 345 -16.16 24.91 26.89
CA ILE A 345 -15.98 26.29 26.42
C ILE A 345 -16.88 27.26 27.19
N GLN A 346 -18.12 26.86 27.50
CA GLN A 346 -19.09 27.69 28.21
C GLN A 346 -18.75 27.89 29.69
N SER A 347 -18.11 26.91 30.33
CA SER A 347 -17.70 27.00 31.75
C SER A 347 -16.58 28.02 32.01
N GLN A 348 -15.87 28.45 30.95
CA GLN A 348 -14.77 29.41 31.08
C GLN A 348 -15.29 30.84 31.30
N LYS A 349 -15.10 31.36 32.52
CA LYS A 349 -15.50 32.72 32.92
C LYS A 349 -14.75 33.84 32.19
N LYS A 350 -13.48 33.62 31.84
CA LYS A 350 -12.61 34.56 31.11
C LYS A 350 -11.96 33.85 29.91
N PRO A 351 -12.68 33.72 28.78
CA PRO A 351 -12.19 32.99 27.62
C PRO A 351 -11.04 33.75 26.94
N THR A 352 -9.82 33.26 27.08
CA THR A 352 -8.66 33.66 26.26
C THR A 352 -8.29 32.52 25.31
N VAL A 353 -7.43 32.80 24.32
CA VAL A 353 -6.92 31.73 23.43
C VAL A 353 -6.22 30.64 24.23
N GLU A 354 -5.31 31.00 25.14
CA GLU A 354 -4.55 30.04 25.94
C GLU A 354 -5.43 29.25 26.88
N ASN A 355 -6.28 29.93 27.68
CA ASN A 355 -7.11 29.27 28.68
C ASN A 355 -8.05 28.24 28.06
N ILE A 356 -8.66 28.53 26.91
CA ILE A 356 -9.55 27.57 26.26
C ILE A 356 -8.76 26.42 25.64
N ALA A 357 -7.67 26.70 24.94
CA ALA A 357 -6.88 25.66 24.28
C ALA A 357 -6.28 24.67 25.29
N GLU A 358 -5.70 25.16 26.38
CA GLU A 358 -5.08 24.35 27.43
C GLU A 358 -6.16 23.60 28.23
N TYR A 359 -7.26 24.25 28.61
CA TYR A 359 -8.34 23.58 29.34
C TYR A 359 -8.98 22.45 28.52
N LEU A 360 -9.26 22.67 27.24
CA LEU A 360 -9.81 21.62 26.38
C LEU A 360 -8.80 20.48 26.20
N PHE A 361 -7.52 20.80 25.99
CA PHE A 361 -6.47 19.80 25.84
C PHE A 361 -6.29 18.94 27.09
N GLU A 362 -6.40 19.53 28.28
CA GLU A 362 -6.27 18.81 29.56
C GLU A 362 -7.52 18.01 29.95
N LYS A 363 -8.72 18.51 29.61
CA LYS A 363 -9.99 17.93 30.10
C LYS A 363 -10.65 16.96 29.14
N LEU A 364 -10.34 17.01 27.85
CA LEU A 364 -10.87 16.05 26.90
C LEU A 364 -10.14 14.71 27.06
N PRO A 365 -10.86 13.58 27.21
CA PRO A 365 -10.23 12.27 27.38
C PRO A 365 -9.61 11.79 26.05
N GLY A 366 -8.31 11.53 26.04
CA GLY A 366 -7.58 11.03 24.87
C GLY A 366 -6.65 12.07 24.22
N ASP A 367 -6.08 11.72 23.06
CA ASP A 367 -5.14 12.58 22.34
C ASP A 367 -5.88 13.50 21.37
N TRP A 368 -5.90 14.79 21.68
CA TRP A 368 -6.61 15.80 20.90
C TRP A 368 -5.66 16.90 20.41
N MET A 369 -5.98 17.44 19.24
CA MET A 369 -5.42 18.70 18.76
C MET A 369 -6.44 19.79 19.03
N VAL A 370 -6.05 20.83 19.77
CA VAL A 370 -6.87 22.03 19.97
C VAL A 370 -6.13 23.22 19.41
N HIS A 371 -6.82 24.05 18.64
CA HIS A 371 -6.27 25.34 18.21
C HIS A 371 -7.30 26.42 18.44
N THR A 372 -6.92 27.44 19.19
CA THR A 372 -7.70 28.67 19.33
C THR A 372 -7.00 29.85 18.67
N VAL A 373 -7.75 30.68 17.97
CA VAL A 373 -7.23 31.89 17.31
C VAL A 373 -8.16 33.06 17.61
N ASN A 374 -7.62 34.20 18.01
CA ASN A 374 -8.39 35.43 18.11
C ASN A 374 -8.81 35.90 16.71
N SER A 375 -9.99 36.50 16.57
CA SER A 375 -10.47 37.02 15.29
C SER A 375 -9.45 38.01 14.72
N CYS A 376 -8.81 37.57 13.65
CA CYS A 376 -7.83 38.32 12.88
C CYS A 376 -8.46 38.72 11.55
N LYS A 377 -7.96 39.80 10.94
CA LYS A 377 -8.42 40.21 9.60
C LYS A 377 -8.13 39.08 8.61
N ASP A 378 -9.13 38.79 7.76
CA ASP A 378 -9.05 37.80 6.68
C ASP A 378 -8.76 36.36 7.14
N LEU A 379 -9.13 35.98 8.36
CA LEU A 379 -9.04 34.59 8.82
C LEU A 379 -9.90 33.69 7.95
N ALA A 380 -9.27 32.72 7.30
CA ALA A 380 -9.91 31.72 6.49
C ALA A 380 -9.48 30.32 6.94
N CYS A 381 -10.35 29.35 6.71
CA CYS A 381 -10.08 27.95 7.01
C CYS A 381 -10.72 27.02 5.99
N SER A 382 -10.17 25.81 5.91
CA SER A 382 -10.65 24.72 5.07
C SER A 382 -10.23 23.39 5.70
N TRP A 383 -10.97 22.31 5.46
CA TRP A 383 -10.68 21.01 6.04
C TRP A 383 -11.17 19.83 5.18
N SER A 384 -10.62 18.65 5.45
CA SER A 384 -11.06 17.36 4.90
C SER A 384 -11.86 16.50 5.86
N PHE A 385 -11.90 16.88 7.14
CA PHE A 385 -12.64 16.16 8.17
C PHE A 385 -14.13 16.07 7.82
N THR A 386 -14.73 14.93 8.13
CA THR A 386 -16.19 14.82 8.22
C THR A 386 -16.69 15.66 9.39
N ASP A 387 -17.96 16.06 9.34
CA ASP A 387 -18.54 16.94 10.36
C ASP A 387 -18.42 16.35 11.77
N GLU A 388 -18.45 15.04 11.94
CA GLU A 388 -18.34 14.38 13.25
C GLU A 388 -16.92 14.40 13.82
N CYS A 389 -15.90 14.54 12.98
CA CYS A 389 -14.48 14.40 13.35
C CYS A 389 -13.76 15.74 13.57
N LEU A 390 -14.43 16.87 13.29
CA LEU A 390 -13.92 18.21 13.58
C LEU A 390 -14.98 19.04 14.29
N TYR A 391 -14.59 19.65 15.41
CA TYR A 391 -15.35 20.71 16.05
C TYR A 391 -14.79 22.05 15.57
N TYR A 392 -15.68 22.93 15.13
CA TYR A 392 -15.37 24.33 14.86
C TYR A 392 -16.45 25.23 15.49
N GLU A 393 -16.04 26.22 16.26
CA GLU A 393 -16.93 27.25 16.79
C GLU A 393 -16.27 28.63 16.69
N LYS A 394 -17.06 29.62 16.28
CA LYS A 394 -16.73 31.04 16.42
C LYS A 394 -17.54 31.64 17.56
N ARG A 395 -16.86 32.15 18.59
CA ARG A 395 -17.46 32.82 19.75
C ARG A 395 -16.89 34.22 19.94
N LYS A 396 -17.69 35.24 19.66
CA LYS A 396 -17.27 36.66 19.66
C LYS A 396 -16.00 36.85 18.81
N ASN A 397 -14.86 37.10 19.46
CA ASN A 397 -13.57 37.34 18.86
C ASN A 397 -12.64 36.11 18.95
N LEU A 398 -13.16 34.91 19.16
CA LEU A 398 -12.39 33.69 19.33
C LEU A 398 -12.90 32.59 18.40
N HIS A 399 -11.98 31.89 17.76
CA HIS A 399 -12.24 30.71 16.95
C HIS A 399 -11.59 29.49 17.61
N VAL A 400 -12.29 28.37 17.66
CA VAL A 400 -11.83 27.13 18.30
C VAL A 400 -11.96 25.98 17.32
N TRP A 401 -10.89 25.21 17.12
CA TRP A 401 -10.88 23.96 16.38
C TRP A 401 -10.43 22.82 17.29
N VAL A 402 -11.15 21.70 17.25
CA VAL A 402 -10.78 20.46 17.96
C VAL A 402 -10.95 19.27 17.02
N HIS A 403 -9.95 18.41 16.95
CA HIS A 403 -10.05 17.09 16.32
C HIS A 403 -9.15 16.09 17.05
N SER A 404 -9.39 14.80 16.85
CA SER A 404 -8.51 13.73 17.36
C SER A 404 -7.11 13.82 16.77
N PHE A 405 -6.14 13.29 17.50
CA PHE A 405 -4.78 13.06 16.99
C PHE A 405 -4.77 12.10 15.81
#